data_AF-A0A3S3T3F6-F1
#
_entry.id   AF-A0A3S3T3F6-F1
#
_cell.length_a   1.000
_cell.length_b   1.000
_cell.length_c   1.000
_cell.angle_alpha   90.00
_cell.angle_beta   90.00
_cell.angle_gamma   90.00
#
_symmetry.space_group_name_H-M   'P 1'
#
loop_
_entity.id
_entity.type
_entity.pdbx_description
1 polymer ?
#
loop_
_entity_poly.entity_id
_entity_poly.type
_entity_poly.pdbx_seq_one_letter_code
_entity_poly.pdbx_strand_id
1 'polypeptide(L)'
;MTSPIEIVSVGMVTAVGLDAPSACAAMRARLDGFQETRFVGLPAGWLTGAPVPLPRNWIGEKRIAHLAAGAISEAFENHPQARGQTALILCLPEEDRPGRPVKDNSSLLRRIGEIVEIEPHVRSRIVAYGRPSGHVALDQAR
;
A
#
# COMPACT_ATOMS: atom_id res chain seq x y z
N MET A 1 -11.56 5.77 28.49
CA MET A 1 -12.56 5.94 27.41
C MET A 1 -11.80 5.90 26.10
N THR A 2 -12.06 4.93 25.23
CA THR A 2 -11.45 4.89 23.88
C THR A 2 -12.22 5.84 22.98
N SER A 3 -11.57 6.86 22.44
CA SER A 3 -12.19 7.69 21.41
C SER A 3 -12.52 6.84 20.18
N PRO A 4 -13.67 7.04 19.52
CA PRO A 4 -13.97 6.37 18.27
C PRO A 4 -12.96 6.75 17.18
N ILE A 5 -12.62 5.80 16.31
CA ILE A 5 -11.85 6.06 15.08
C ILE A 5 -12.83 6.19 13.94
N GLU A 6 -12.68 7.25 13.15
CA GLU A 6 -13.45 7.51 11.95
C GLU A 6 -12.54 7.47 10.71
N ILE A 7 -13.09 6.99 9.58
CA ILE A 7 -12.40 7.03 8.29
C ILE A 7 -12.88 8.29 7.57
N VAL A 8 -12.02 9.31 7.51
CA VAL A 8 -12.35 10.61 6.90
C VAL A 8 -12.02 10.66 5.41
N SER A 9 -11.08 9.85 4.95
CA SER A 9 -10.73 9.70 3.53
C SER A 9 -10.10 8.34 3.25
N VAL A 10 -10.12 7.94 1.98
CA VAL A 10 -9.52 6.71 1.48
C VAL A 10 -8.80 6.98 0.16
N GLY A 11 -7.82 6.15 -0.13
CA GLY A 11 -7.21 6.06 -1.45
C GLY A 11 -6.76 4.63 -1.71
N MET A 12 -6.73 4.23 -2.98
CA MET A 12 -6.50 2.83 -3.38
C MET A 12 -5.65 2.74 -4.64
N VAL A 13 -4.68 1.84 -4.62
CA VAL A 13 -3.92 1.46 -5.81
C VAL A 13 -3.92 -0.07 -5.91
N THR A 14 -4.60 -0.61 -6.93
CA THR A 14 -4.92 -2.04 -7.04
C THR A 14 -4.70 -2.58 -8.45
N ALA A 15 -4.87 -3.90 -8.64
CA ALA A 15 -4.74 -4.53 -9.96
C ALA A 15 -5.83 -4.11 -10.97
N VAL A 16 -6.95 -3.55 -10.49
CA VAL A 16 -8.13 -3.24 -11.31
C VAL A 16 -8.47 -1.75 -11.37
N GLY A 17 -7.71 -0.92 -10.64
CA GLY A 17 -7.91 0.53 -10.57
C GLY A 17 -6.78 1.19 -9.79
N LEU A 18 -6.39 2.39 -10.22
CA LEU A 18 -5.30 3.17 -9.62
C LEU A 18 -5.80 4.31 -8.71
N ASP A 19 -7.11 4.35 -8.47
CA ASP A 19 -7.79 5.20 -7.50
C ASP A 19 -8.97 4.42 -6.88
N ALA A 20 -9.51 4.91 -5.76
CA ALA A 20 -10.62 4.30 -5.05
C ALA A 20 -11.93 4.24 -5.88
N PRO A 21 -12.36 5.30 -6.61
CA PRO A 21 -13.56 5.21 -7.45
C PRO A 21 -13.48 4.12 -8.52
N SER A 22 -12.39 4.06 -9.29
CA SER A 22 -12.18 3.09 -10.36
C SER A 22 -12.04 1.67 -9.82
N ALA A 23 -11.23 1.47 -8.77
CA ALA A 23 -11.06 0.16 -8.14
C ALA A 23 -12.40 -0.37 -7.59
N CYS A 24 -13.17 0.47 -6.89
CA CYS A 24 -14.47 0.09 -6.37
C CYS A 24 -15.48 -0.22 -7.49
N ALA A 25 -15.48 0.57 -8.57
CA ALA A 25 -16.34 0.32 -9.72
C ALA A 25 -16.01 -1.03 -10.39
N ALA A 26 -14.73 -1.30 -10.61
CA ALA A 26 -14.26 -2.55 -11.18
C ALA A 26 -14.64 -3.77 -10.32
N MET A 27 -14.44 -3.69 -9.00
CA MET A 27 -14.84 -4.75 -8.06
C MET A 27 -16.35 -5.01 -8.09
N ARG A 28 -17.18 -3.96 -8.12
CA ARG A 28 -18.65 -4.09 -8.25
C ARG A 28 -19.07 -4.70 -9.59
N ALA A 29 -18.34 -4.38 -10.65
CA ALA A 29 -18.53 -4.96 -11.98
C ALA A 29 -17.95 -6.38 -12.12
N ARG A 30 -17.38 -6.94 -11.04
CA ARG A 30 -16.73 -8.27 -11.01
C ARG A 30 -15.55 -8.38 -11.98
N LEU A 31 -14.89 -7.27 -12.27
CA LEU A 31 -13.63 -7.28 -13.01
C LEU A 31 -12.52 -7.75 -12.06
N ASP A 32 -11.73 -8.70 -12.54
CA ASP A 32 -10.51 -9.11 -11.87
C ASP A 32 -9.26 -8.60 -12.61
N GLY A 33 -8.11 -8.63 -11.93
CA GLY A 33 -6.82 -8.25 -12.49
C GLY A 33 -5.85 -9.43 -12.57
N PHE A 34 -6.36 -10.66 -12.47
CA PHE A 34 -5.54 -11.86 -12.49
C PHE A 34 -5.03 -12.13 -13.90
N GLN A 35 -3.74 -12.40 -14.01
CA GLN A 35 -3.10 -12.77 -15.25
C GLN A 35 -1.91 -13.68 -14.97
N GLU A 36 -1.48 -14.42 -15.99
CA GLU A 36 -0.21 -15.14 -15.93
C GLU A 36 0.93 -14.14 -15.73
N THR A 37 1.72 -14.35 -14.68
CA THR A 37 2.91 -13.55 -14.41
C THR A 37 4.11 -14.13 -15.14
N ARG A 38 5.23 -13.40 -15.12
CA ARG A 38 6.52 -13.88 -15.61
C ARG A 38 7.28 -14.72 -14.58
N PHE A 39 6.62 -15.16 -13.51
CA PHE A 39 7.21 -16.04 -12.51
C PHE A 39 6.75 -17.48 -12.77
N VAL A 40 7.70 -18.41 -12.79
CA VAL A 40 7.42 -19.85 -12.98
C VAL A 40 7.36 -20.52 -11.61
N GLY A 41 6.29 -21.27 -11.36
CA GLY A 41 6.06 -22.03 -10.13
C GLY A 41 6.47 -23.50 -10.23
N LEU A 42 6.29 -24.22 -9.12
CA LEU A 42 6.38 -25.67 -9.04
C LEU A 42 4.97 -26.25 -8.80
N PRO A 43 4.50 -27.24 -9.58
CA PRO A 43 5.10 -27.79 -10.80
C PRO A 43 5.14 -26.75 -11.95
N ALA A 44 5.94 -27.02 -12.99
CA ALA A 44 6.25 -26.08 -14.06
C ALA A 44 4.99 -25.44 -14.68
N GLY A 45 4.86 -24.13 -14.52
CA GLY A 45 3.76 -23.32 -15.04
C GLY A 45 3.92 -21.86 -14.63
N TRP A 46 3.35 -20.94 -15.41
CA TRP A 46 3.30 -19.53 -15.02
C TRP A 46 2.40 -19.36 -13.81
N LEU A 47 2.89 -18.64 -12.80
CA LEU A 47 2.10 -18.32 -11.62
C LEU A 47 1.06 -17.26 -12.01
N THR A 48 -0.20 -17.51 -11.70
CA THR A 48 -1.25 -16.50 -11.76
C THR A 48 -1.07 -15.49 -10.62
N GLY A 49 -1.16 -14.21 -10.94
CA GLY A 49 -1.09 -13.13 -9.96
C GLY A 49 -1.87 -11.91 -10.44
N ALA A 50 -1.96 -10.89 -9.58
CA ALA A 50 -2.70 -9.66 -9.86
C ALA A 50 -1.75 -8.44 -9.81
N PRO A 51 -0.90 -8.24 -10.84
CA PRO A 51 0.04 -7.13 -10.85
C PRO A 51 -0.68 -5.80 -11.08
N VAL A 52 -0.36 -4.80 -10.26
CA VAL A 52 -0.85 -3.43 -10.48
C VAL A 52 -0.30 -2.84 -11.79
N PRO A 53 -1.15 -2.33 -12.71
CA PRO A 53 -0.71 -1.77 -13.99
C PRO A 53 -0.17 -0.35 -13.83
N LEU A 54 1.03 -0.21 -13.28
CA LEU A 54 1.70 1.09 -13.17
C LEU A 54 2.18 1.59 -14.54
N PRO A 55 2.15 2.91 -14.80
CA PRO A 55 2.57 3.49 -16.08
C PRO A 55 4.08 3.31 -16.34
N ARG A 56 4.86 3.00 -15.31
CA ARG A 56 6.31 2.76 -15.39
C ARG A 56 6.63 1.37 -14.85
N ASN A 57 7.61 0.71 -15.48
CA ASN A 57 8.10 -0.61 -15.12
C ASN A 57 8.99 -0.60 -13.86
N TRP A 58 8.54 0.05 -12.78
CA TRP A 58 9.23 0.02 -11.51
C TRP A 58 9.14 -1.38 -10.88
N ILE A 59 10.26 -1.79 -10.27
CA ILE A 59 10.43 -3.06 -9.57
C ILE A 59 10.91 -2.82 -8.14
N GLY A 60 10.79 -3.85 -7.29
CA GLY A 60 11.30 -3.83 -5.91
C GLY A 60 10.74 -2.69 -5.06
N GLU A 61 11.56 -2.16 -4.15
CA GLU A 61 11.18 -1.11 -3.21
C GLU A 61 10.63 0.16 -3.88
N LYS A 62 11.19 0.57 -5.02
CA LYS A 62 10.69 1.74 -5.77
C LYS A 62 9.24 1.56 -6.21
N ARG A 63 8.88 0.34 -6.66
CA ARG A 63 7.50 0.01 -7.00
C ARG A 63 6.60 0.15 -5.78
N ILE A 64 6.99 -0.43 -4.65
CA ILE A 64 6.21 -0.38 -3.40
C ILE A 64 6.00 1.06 -2.93
N ALA A 65 7.05 1.88 -2.96
CA ALA A 65 6.97 3.29 -2.57
C ALA A 65 5.95 4.06 -3.42
N HIS A 66 5.95 3.88 -4.74
CA HIS A 66 4.99 4.56 -5.62
C HIS A 66 3.56 4.03 -5.50
N LEU A 67 3.38 2.72 -5.24
CA LEU A 67 2.05 2.16 -4.98
C LEU A 67 1.43 2.78 -3.71
N ALA A 68 2.20 2.80 -2.62
CA ALA A 68 1.76 3.39 -1.36
C ALA A 68 1.53 4.90 -1.49
N ALA A 69 2.46 5.60 -2.14
CA ALA A 69 2.36 7.04 -2.34
C ALA A 69 1.13 7.42 -3.17
N GLY A 70 0.79 6.66 -4.23
CA GLY A 70 -0.42 6.92 -5.01
C GLY A 70 -1.69 6.86 -4.15
N ALA A 71 -1.83 5.82 -3.33
CA ALA A 71 -2.97 5.67 -2.43
C ALA A 71 -3.02 6.77 -1.34
N ILE A 72 -1.86 7.14 -0.78
CA ILE A 72 -1.77 8.20 0.22
C ILE A 72 -2.10 9.58 -0.39
N SER A 73 -1.59 9.87 -1.59
CA SER A 73 -1.87 11.12 -2.31
C SER A 73 -3.36 11.28 -2.59
N GLU A 74 -4.03 10.23 -3.07
CA GLU A 74 -5.49 10.25 -3.29
C GLU A 74 -6.26 10.50 -1.98
N ALA A 75 -5.88 9.83 -0.89
CA ALA A 75 -6.51 10.05 0.42
C ALA A 75 -6.34 11.50 0.90
N PHE A 76 -5.18 12.12 0.63
CA PHE A 76 -4.94 13.52 0.94
C PHE A 76 -5.63 14.49 -0.01
N GLU A 77 -5.91 14.15 -1.26
CA GLU A 77 -6.70 15.01 -2.16
C GLU A 77 -8.11 15.23 -1.61
N ASN A 78 -8.71 14.17 -1.06
CA ASN A 78 -10.03 14.24 -0.41
C ASN A 78 -9.99 14.89 0.98
N HIS A 79 -8.81 14.95 1.62
CA HIS A 79 -8.64 15.59 2.93
C HIS A 79 -7.26 16.30 3.06
N PRO A 80 -7.05 17.45 2.38
CA PRO A 80 -5.72 18.07 2.24
C PRO A 80 -5.08 18.54 3.53
N GLN A 81 -5.90 18.88 4.52
CA GLN A 81 -5.47 19.40 5.83
C GLN A 81 -4.63 18.39 6.62
N ALA A 82 -4.70 17.09 6.28
CA ALA A 82 -3.99 16.03 6.96
C ALA A 82 -2.51 15.88 6.57
N ARG A 83 -2.05 16.46 5.44
CA ARG A 83 -0.70 16.25 4.88
C ARG A 83 0.45 16.55 5.86
N GLY A 84 0.29 17.48 6.80
CA GLY A 84 1.35 17.84 7.77
C GLY A 84 1.24 17.18 9.15
N GLN A 85 0.18 16.42 9.42
CA GLN A 85 -0.12 15.92 10.78
C GLN A 85 -0.25 14.39 10.83
N THR A 86 -0.23 13.73 9.67
CA THR A 86 -0.56 12.31 9.56
C THR A 86 0.62 11.42 9.94
N ALA A 87 0.42 10.57 10.94
CA ALA A 87 1.30 9.45 11.20
C ALA A 87 1.05 8.34 10.17
N LEU A 88 2.11 7.84 9.54
CA LEU A 88 2.01 6.73 8.60
C LEU A 88 2.23 5.40 9.33
N ILE A 89 1.24 4.50 9.28
CA ILE A 89 1.39 3.11 9.74
C ILE A 89 1.47 2.22 8.50
N LEU A 90 2.68 1.79 8.14
CA LEU A 90 2.91 0.99 6.93
C LEU A 90 2.79 -0.50 7.22
N CYS A 91 1.83 -1.15 6.57
CA CYS A 91 1.58 -2.58 6.65
C CYS A 91 2.45 -3.33 5.62
N LEU A 92 3.44 -4.08 6.10
CA LEU A 92 4.40 -4.78 5.24
C LEU A 92 4.34 -6.31 5.43
N PRO A 93 4.89 -7.08 4.48
CA PRO A 93 5.19 -8.50 4.69
C PRO A 93 6.16 -8.73 5.84
N GLU A 94 6.11 -9.93 6.40
CA GLU A 94 7.00 -10.46 7.43
C GLU A 94 8.47 -10.25 7.06
N GLU A 95 9.31 -9.91 8.04
CA GLU A 95 10.70 -9.51 7.79
C GLU A 95 11.56 -10.63 7.22
N ASP A 96 11.25 -11.86 7.61
CA ASP A 96 11.90 -13.11 7.20
C ASP A 96 11.28 -13.71 5.93
N ARG A 97 10.25 -13.09 5.35
CA ARG A 97 9.57 -13.62 4.17
C ARG A 97 10.53 -13.75 2.98
N PRO A 98 10.67 -14.94 2.37
CA PRO A 98 11.46 -15.11 1.16
C PRO A 98 11.00 -14.16 0.04
N GLY A 99 11.97 -13.46 -0.57
CA GLY A 99 11.70 -12.51 -1.66
C GLY A 99 11.06 -11.19 -1.23
N ARG A 100 11.12 -10.82 0.06
CA ARG A 100 10.64 -9.52 0.57
C ARG A 100 11.25 -8.36 -0.24
N PRO A 101 10.44 -7.50 -0.89
CA PRO A 101 10.94 -6.44 -1.77
C PRO A 101 11.49 -5.22 -1.02
N VAL A 102 11.17 -5.09 0.27
CA VAL A 102 11.58 -4.00 1.16
C VAL A 102 12.68 -4.53 2.07
N LYS A 103 13.88 -3.94 1.97
CA LYS A 103 15.02 -4.35 2.80
C LYS A 103 15.17 -3.49 4.04
N ASP A 104 14.87 -2.19 3.91
CA ASP A 104 14.94 -1.21 4.98
C ASP A 104 13.60 -0.50 5.08
N ASN A 105 12.88 -0.76 6.18
CA ASN A 105 11.55 -0.19 6.41
C ASN A 105 11.60 1.33 6.61
N SER A 106 12.67 1.86 7.22
CA SER A 106 12.86 3.29 7.46
C SER A 106 13.20 4.02 6.16
N SER A 107 14.01 3.40 5.29
CA SER A 107 14.25 3.90 3.93
C SER A 107 12.96 3.99 3.12
N LEU A 108 12.13 2.94 3.15
CA LEU A 108 10.84 2.96 2.46
C LEU A 108 9.92 4.08 2.97
N LEU A 109 9.80 4.23 4.30
CA LEU A 109 8.97 5.27 4.90
C LEU A 109 9.42 6.68 4.46
N ARG A 110 10.72 6.95 4.53
CA ARG A 110 11.29 8.23 4.06
C ARG A 110 11.00 8.46 2.59
N ARG A 111 11.19 7.44 1.74
CA ARG A 111 10.95 7.54 0.31
C ARG A 111 9.48 7.77 -0.04
N ILE A 112 8.56 7.18 0.70
CA ILE A 112 7.13 7.48 0.56
C ILE A 112 6.89 8.94 0.93
N GLY A 113 7.42 9.40 2.07
CA GLY A 113 7.32 10.80 2.51
C GLY A 113 7.84 11.79 1.47
N GLU A 114 8.99 11.51 0.85
CA GLU A 114 9.53 12.31 -0.26
C GLU A 114 8.58 12.38 -1.47
N ILE A 115 7.90 11.27 -1.82
CA ILE A 115 6.99 11.24 -2.98
C ILE A 115 5.68 11.98 -2.69
N VAL A 116 5.16 11.87 -1.47
CA VAL A 116 3.89 12.52 -1.08
C VAL A 116 4.10 13.91 -0.47
N GLU A 117 5.34 14.38 -0.42
CA GLU A 117 5.76 15.69 0.11
C GLU A 117 5.35 15.90 1.58
N ILE A 118 5.55 14.87 2.42
CA ILE A 118 5.32 14.95 3.86
C ILE A 118 6.57 14.53 4.65
N GLU A 119 6.78 15.18 5.79
CA GLU A 119 7.77 14.71 6.76
C GLU A 119 7.22 13.53 7.56
N PRO A 120 7.96 12.42 7.71
CA PRO A 120 7.52 11.31 8.55
C PRO A 120 7.27 11.76 9.98
N HIS A 121 6.02 11.71 10.42
CA HIS A 121 5.65 12.05 11.78
C HIS A 121 6.30 11.08 12.79
N VAL A 122 6.64 11.55 13.98
CA VAL A 122 7.31 10.75 15.05
C VAL A 122 6.52 9.51 15.47
N ARG A 123 5.19 9.53 15.28
CA ARG A 123 4.29 8.39 15.55
C ARG A 123 4.16 7.42 14.37
N SER A 124 4.87 7.62 13.26
CA SER A 124 4.86 6.70 12.13
C SER A 124 5.51 5.38 12.53
N ARG A 125 4.94 4.27 12.05
CA ARG A 125 5.32 2.91 12.48
C ARG A 125 5.25 1.93 11.32
N ILE A 126 5.94 0.82 11.48
CA ILE A 126 5.93 -0.30 10.55
C ILE A 126 5.27 -1.48 11.24
N VAL A 127 4.35 -2.13 10.52
CA VAL A 127 3.61 -3.30 10.97
C VAL A 127 3.89 -4.41 9.96
N ALA A 128 4.89 -5.24 10.25
CA ALA A 128 5.41 -6.28 9.35
C ALA A 128 4.86 -7.69 9.71
N TYR A 129 3.54 -7.84 9.79
CA TYR A 129 2.87 -9.10 10.12
C TYR A 129 2.26 -9.82 8.89
N GLY A 130 2.55 -9.36 7.67
CA GLY A 130 1.95 -9.94 6.47
C GLY A 130 0.45 -9.66 6.35
N ARG A 131 -0.35 -10.72 6.14
CA ARG A 131 -1.81 -10.61 5.91
C ARG A 131 -2.58 -9.88 7.04
N PRO A 132 -2.35 -10.15 8.33
CA PRO A 132 -3.05 -9.46 9.42
C PRO A 132 -2.59 -8.03 9.70
N SER A 133 -1.57 -7.49 9.02
CA SER A 133 -0.99 -6.18 9.35
C SER A 133 -2.02 -5.04 9.42
N GLY A 134 -3.06 -5.06 8.57
CA GLY A 134 -4.10 -4.02 8.59
C GLY A 134 -4.88 -3.97 9.92
N HIS A 135 -5.19 -5.13 10.52
CA HIS A 135 -5.88 -5.18 11.82
C HIS A 135 -5.00 -4.64 12.94
N VAL A 136 -3.73 -5.04 12.94
CA VAL A 136 -2.74 -4.57 13.93
C VAL A 136 -2.52 -3.06 13.78
N ALA A 137 -2.47 -2.54 12.55
CA ALA A 137 -2.33 -1.11 12.30
C ALA A 137 -3.52 -0.30 12.84
N LEU A 138 -4.75 -0.78 12.66
CA LEU A 138 -5.94 -0.12 13.21
C LEU A 138 -5.98 -0.15 14.73
N ASP A 139 -5.51 -1.22 15.36
CA ASP A 139 -5.37 -1.30 16.82
C ASP A 139 -4.35 -0.28 17.33
N GLN A 140 -3.20 -0.15 16.66
CA GLN A 140 -2.16 0.83 16.99
C GLN A 140 -2.52 2.28 16.67
N ALA A 141 -3.54 2.51 15.83
CA ALA A 141 -4.04 3.83 15.46
C ALA A 141 -4.99 4.42 16.53
N ARG A 142 -5.49 3.59 17.46
CA ARG A 142 -6.30 4.02 18.61
C ARG A 142 -5.46 4.81 19.62
#